data_AF-A0A8S1AHR2-F1
#
_entry.id   AF-A0A8S1AHR2-F1
#
_cell.length_a   1.000
_cell.length_b   1.000
_cell.length_c   1.000
_cell.angle_alpha   90.00
_cell.angle_beta   90.00
_cell.angle_gamma   90.00
#
_symmetry.space_group_name_H-M   'P 1'
#
loop_
_entity.id
_entity.type
_entity.pdbx_description
1 polymer ?
#
loop_
_entity_poly.entity_id
_entity_poly.type
_entity_poly.pdbx_seq_one_letter_code
_entity_poly.pdbx_strand_id
1 'polypeptide(L)'
;MNKLVPAILLCYMCFLALLLIPSSEAVENSHRNRRALAFLNSTRFFLKFNFKENMIPWNQLFAQAIGFRMNWDVPSMTFRPFPLRLHRRNIYNYAETLLNKNGLSGFHCIRRTICEMQEIEQPIRIYHKILQMIFRKQSSGTERWHNVTTNECVEAVSSCPFSLLDISPYTDIS
;
A
#
# COMPACT_ATOMS: atom_id res chain seq x y z
N MET A 1 -39.95 17.86 -55.15
CA MET A 1 -40.25 18.34 -53.78
C MET A 1 -39.36 17.58 -52.81
N ASN A 2 -38.40 18.29 -52.20
CA ASN A 2 -37.11 17.74 -51.75
C ASN A 2 -37.22 17.06 -50.38
N LYS A 3 -37.27 15.72 -50.36
CA LYS A 3 -37.22 14.89 -49.13
C LYS A 3 -35.87 14.96 -48.38
N LEU A 4 -34.90 15.70 -48.92
CA LEU A 4 -33.58 15.88 -48.33
C LEU A 4 -33.61 16.78 -47.08
N VAL A 5 -34.44 17.84 -47.11
CA VAL A 5 -34.59 18.80 -46.02
C VAL A 5 -35.16 18.16 -44.74
N PRO A 6 -36.25 17.35 -44.78
CA PRO A 6 -36.73 16.70 -43.57
C PRO A 6 -35.75 15.64 -43.03
N ALA A 7 -34.97 14.97 -43.88
CA ALA A 7 -33.97 14.01 -43.43
C ALA A 7 -32.81 14.69 -42.66
N ILE A 8 -32.36 15.85 -43.15
CA ILE A 8 -31.31 16.64 -42.47
C ILE A 8 -31.81 17.16 -41.12
N LEU A 9 -33.05 17.64 -41.04
CA LEU A 9 -33.66 18.08 -39.79
C LEU A 9 -33.79 16.92 -38.79
N LEU A 10 -34.16 15.72 -39.24
CA LEU A 10 -34.29 14.55 -38.39
C LEU A 10 -32.92 14.10 -37.86
N CYS A 11 -31.89 14.10 -38.70
CA CYS A 11 -30.51 13.84 -38.27
C CYS A 11 -30.01 14.88 -37.26
N TYR A 12 -30.30 16.16 -37.47
CA TYR A 12 -29.91 17.23 -36.55
C TYR A 12 -30.62 17.11 -35.19
N MET A 13 -31.91 16.77 -35.19
CA MET A 13 -32.67 16.51 -33.96
C MET A 13 -32.19 15.26 -33.21
N CYS A 14 -31.80 14.19 -33.92
CA CYS A 14 -31.16 13.03 -33.31
C CYS A 14 -29.80 13.37 -32.71
N PHE A 15 -28.99 14.19 -33.38
CA PHE A 15 -27.69 14.62 -32.89
C PHE A 15 -27.82 15.51 -31.64
N LEU A 16 -28.78 16.44 -31.65
CA LEU A 16 -29.12 17.24 -30.47
C LEU A 16 -29.66 16.39 -29.32
N ALA A 17 -30.49 15.38 -29.59
CA ALA A 17 -30.96 14.45 -28.56
C ALA A 17 -29.80 13.63 -27.97
N LEU A 18 -28.84 13.19 -28.79
CA LEU A 18 -27.63 12.49 -28.33
C LEU A 18 -26.68 13.37 -27.53
N LEU A 19 -26.60 14.67 -27.84
CA LEU A 19 -25.83 15.65 -27.06
C LEU A 19 -26.55 16.10 -25.77
N LEU A 20 -27.89 16.08 -25.77
CA LEU A 20 -28.74 16.45 -24.63
C LEU A 20 -29.00 15.29 -23.67
N ILE A 21 -28.70 14.04 -24.03
CA ILE A 21 -28.40 13.00 -23.05
C ILE A 21 -27.06 13.42 -22.46
N PRO A 22 -27.04 14.14 -21.32
CA PRO A 22 -25.77 14.37 -20.69
C PRO A 22 -25.22 12.97 -20.39
N SER A 23 -23.92 12.91 -20.19
CA SER A 23 -23.37 12.04 -19.16
C SER A 23 -24.28 12.03 -17.92
N SER A 24 -25.32 11.20 -17.91
CA SER A 24 -25.73 10.50 -16.72
C SER A 24 -24.50 9.67 -16.44
N GLU A 25 -23.54 10.30 -15.76
CA GLU A 25 -22.74 9.60 -14.78
C GLU A 25 -23.71 8.59 -14.19
N ALA A 26 -23.49 7.32 -14.50
CA ALA A 26 -23.93 6.28 -13.61
C ALA A 26 -23.17 6.60 -12.32
N VAL A 27 -23.71 7.53 -11.54
CA VAL A 27 -23.54 7.58 -10.12
C VAL A 27 -24.20 6.29 -9.69
N GLU A 28 -23.42 5.20 -9.78
CA GLU A 28 -23.64 3.98 -9.04
C GLU A 28 -23.58 4.36 -7.56
N ASN A 29 -24.66 4.99 -7.08
CA ASN A 29 -25.05 4.91 -5.70
C ASN A 29 -25.65 3.51 -5.47
N SER A 30 -24.91 2.48 -5.88
CA SER A 30 -25.03 1.16 -5.27
C SER A 30 -24.44 1.32 -3.86
N HIS A 31 -25.26 1.83 -2.95
CA HIS A 31 -25.04 1.72 -1.52
C HIS A 31 -25.17 0.23 -1.15
N ARG A 32 -24.18 -0.56 -1.57
CA ARG A 32 -23.99 -1.91 -1.06
C ARG A 32 -23.73 -1.75 0.43
N ASN A 33 -24.73 -2.09 1.24
CA ASN A 33 -24.60 -2.17 2.69
C ASN A 33 -23.50 -3.19 3.01
N ARG A 34 -22.30 -2.68 3.30
CA ARG A 34 -21.17 -3.49 3.75
C ARG A 34 -21.40 -3.77 5.23
N ARG A 35 -21.72 -5.03 5.55
CA ARG A 35 -21.75 -5.50 6.94
C ARG A 35 -20.31 -5.46 7.46
N ALA A 36 -20.09 -4.76 8.56
CA ALA A 36 -18.81 -4.72 9.25
C ALA A 36 -18.88 -5.63 10.49
N LEU A 37 -17.81 -6.36 10.78
CA LEU A 37 -17.65 -7.03 12.06
C LEU A 37 -17.33 -5.95 13.10
N ALA A 38 -18.25 -5.74 14.05
CA ALA A 38 -18.04 -4.86 15.18
C ALA A 38 -17.72 -5.70 16.41
N PHE A 39 -16.61 -5.37 17.06
CA PHE A 39 -16.25 -5.96 18.34
C PHE A 39 -16.90 -5.14 19.46
N LEU A 40 -17.56 -5.78 20.42
CA LEU A 40 -18.16 -5.07 21.56
C LEU A 40 -17.04 -4.49 22.43
N ASN A 41 -17.32 -3.36 23.10
CA ASN A 41 -16.38 -2.71 24.03
C ASN A 41 -15.90 -3.61 25.19
N SER A 42 -16.56 -4.76 25.41
CA SER A 42 -16.18 -5.77 26.41
C SER A 42 -15.15 -6.79 25.90
N THR A 43 -14.92 -6.88 24.59
CA THR A 43 -13.95 -7.82 24.02
C THR A 43 -12.53 -7.32 24.27
N ARG A 44 -11.65 -8.21 24.77
CA ARG A 44 -10.22 -7.91 24.98
C ARG A 44 -9.41 -8.85 24.12
N PHE A 45 -8.60 -8.31 23.22
CA PHE A 45 -7.66 -9.12 22.45
C PHE A 45 -6.37 -9.27 23.24
N PHE A 46 -5.92 -10.52 23.37
CA PHE A 46 -4.61 -10.80 23.93
C PHE A 46 -3.92 -11.83 23.06
N LEU A 47 -2.61 -11.66 22.92
CA LEU A 47 -1.76 -12.62 22.25
C LEU A 47 -0.69 -13.06 23.24
N LYS A 48 -0.52 -14.37 23.37
CA LYS A 48 0.44 -14.98 24.27
C LYS A 48 1.42 -15.81 23.46
N PHE A 49 2.70 -15.48 23.54
CA PHE A 49 3.78 -16.34 23.07
C PHE A 49 4.39 -17.02 24.29
N ASN A 50 4.50 -18.35 24.25
CA ASN A 50 5.19 -19.10 25.29
C ASN A 50 6.27 -19.95 24.63
N PHE A 51 7.50 -19.75 25.09
CA PHE A 51 8.66 -20.55 24.71
C PHE A 51 9.06 -21.40 25.90
N LYS A 52 9.33 -22.67 25.65
CA LYS A 52 9.88 -23.60 26.64
C LYS A 52 11.04 -24.33 26.01
N GLU A 53 12.18 -24.30 26.69
CA GLU A 53 13.37 -25.03 26.28
C GLU A 53 13.90 -25.84 27.48
N ASN A 54 14.28 -27.09 27.23
CA ASN A 54 14.87 -27.93 28.26
C ASN A 54 16.33 -27.53 28.43
N MET A 55 16.74 -27.26 29.68
CA MET A 55 18.12 -26.84 29.97
C MET A 55 19.12 -27.99 29.75
N ILE A 56 18.63 -29.23 29.79
CA ILE A 56 19.42 -30.45 29.62
C ILE A 56 18.75 -31.32 28.55
N PRO A 57 19.49 -31.85 27.56
CA PRO A 57 18.90 -32.58 26.43
C PRO A 57 18.41 -33.98 26.77
N TRP A 58 18.94 -34.63 27.81
CA TRP A 58 18.61 -36.03 28.15
C TRP A 58 17.50 -36.19 29.21
N ASN A 59 17.06 -35.11 29.85
CA ASN A 59 15.96 -35.16 30.82
C ASN A 59 15.07 -33.91 30.74
N GLN A 60 13.84 -34.04 31.20
CA GLN A 60 12.88 -32.92 31.26
C GLN A 60 12.79 -32.32 32.67
N LEU A 61 13.77 -32.61 33.54
CA LEU A 61 13.75 -32.21 34.95
C LEU A 61 13.94 -30.71 35.11
N PHE A 62 14.77 -30.11 34.27
CA PHE A 62 15.05 -28.67 34.30
C PHE A 62 14.73 -28.05 32.94
N ALA A 63 13.78 -27.12 32.92
CA ALA A 63 13.39 -26.38 31.74
C ALA A 63 13.20 -24.90 32.07
N GLN A 64 13.63 -24.05 31.15
CA GLN A 64 13.39 -22.61 31.21
C GLN A 64 12.22 -22.28 30.28
N ALA A 65 11.28 -21.50 30.79
CA ALA A 65 10.15 -21.03 30.00
C ALA A 65 10.03 -19.51 30.10
N ILE A 66 9.75 -18.88 28.98
CA ILE A 66 9.52 -17.44 28.88
C ILE A 66 8.18 -17.23 28.19
N GLY A 67 7.32 -16.43 28.83
CA GLY A 67 6.01 -16.07 28.31
C GLY A 67 5.92 -14.57 28.06
N PHE A 68 5.56 -14.18 26.84
CA PHE A 68 5.22 -12.80 26.50
C PHE A 68 3.70 -12.70 26.32
N ARG A 69 3.08 -11.76 27.02
CA ARG A 69 1.65 -11.45 26.88
C ARG A 69 1.48 -10.02 26.40
N MET A 70 0.97 -9.87 25.19
CA MET A 70 0.54 -8.58 24.65
C MET A 70 -0.97 -8.47 24.82
N ASN A 71 -1.41 -7.44 25.53
CA ASN A 71 -2.82 -7.10 25.63
C ASN A 71 -3.05 -5.88 24.74
N TRP A 72 -3.99 -5.98 23.80
CA TRP A 72 -4.44 -4.85 23.01
C TRP A 72 -5.83 -4.45 23.47
N ASP A 73 -5.95 -3.20 23.92
CA ASP A 73 -7.26 -2.62 24.14
C ASP A 73 -7.93 -2.40 22.78
N VAL A 74 -9.19 -2.84 22.67
CA VAL A 74 -9.99 -2.59 21.48
C VAL A 74 -10.13 -1.09 21.31
N PRO A 75 -9.76 -0.54 20.14
CA PRO A 75 -9.86 0.89 19.94
C PRO A 75 -11.33 1.30 20.05
N SER A 76 -11.61 2.39 20.76
CA SER A 76 -12.97 2.84 21.09
C SER A 76 -13.84 2.98 19.84
N MET A 77 -15.17 2.90 19.94
CA MET A 77 -16.08 3.05 18.77
C MET A 77 -15.94 4.38 18.01
N THR A 78 -15.24 5.38 18.57
CA THR A 78 -14.79 6.61 17.89
C THR A 78 -13.59 6.40 16.96
N PHE A 79 -12.78 5.38 17.23
CA PHE A 79 -11.99 4.69 16.22
C PHE A 79 -13.00 3.98 15.32
N ARG A 80 -13.60 4.75 14.40
CA ARG A 80 -13.99 4.15 13.15
C ARG A 80 -12.78 3.31 12.75
N PRO A 81 -12.94 2.03 12.36
CA PRO A 81 -12.03 1.57 11.36
C PRO A 81 -12.29 2.58 10.23
N PHE A 82 -11.51 3.65 10.16
CA PHE A 82 -10.92 3.98 8.88
C PHE A 82 -10.60 2.61 8.38
N PRO A 83 -11.28 2.12 7.32
CA PRO A 83 -10.78 0.91 6.75
C PRO A 83 -9.32 1.31 6.55
N LEU A 84 -8.40 0.62 7.23
CA LEU A 84 -6.97 0.78 7.05
C LEU A 84 -6.78 0.19 5.65
N ARG A 85 -7.39 0.87 4.67
CA ARG A 85 -7.07 0.87 3.27
C ARG A 85 -5.75 1.59 3.31
N LEU A 86 -4.75 0.83 3.74
CA LEU A 86 -3.36 1.03 3.46
C LEU A 86 -3.29 1.00 1.94
N HIS A 87 -3.69 2.13 1.35
CA HIS A 87 -3.47 2.33 -0.05
C HIS A 87 -1.98 2.47 -0.19
N ARG A 88 -1.45 1.81 -1.20
CA ARG A 88 -0.03 1.84 -1.51
C ARG A 88 0.55 3.26 -1.54
N ARG A 89 -0.20 4.22 -2.11
CA ARG A 89 0.13 5.66 -2.11
C ARG A 89 0.36 6.24 -0.71
N ASN A 90 -0.38 5.77 0.30
CA ASN A 90 -0.24 6.24 1.68
C ASN A 90 1.10 5.76 2.24
N ILE A 91 1.51 4.52 1.95
CA ILE A 91 2.81 3.98 2.36
C ILE A 91 3.95 4.83 1.78
N TYR A 92 3.84 5.21 0.50
CA TYR A 92 4.84 6.06 -0.16
C TYR A 92 4.90 7.43 0.49
N ASN A 93 3.75 8.08 0.70
CA ASN A 93 3.69 9.38 1.38
C ASN A 93 4.25 9.34 2.80
N TYR A 94 3.96 8.28 3.57
CA TYR A 94 4.50 8.12 4.92
C TYR A 94 6.00 7.89 4.91
N ALA A 95 6.50 7.04 3.98
CA ALA A 95 7.93 6.84 3.80
C ALA A 95 8.65 8.15 3.41
N GLU A 96 8.07 8.93 2.48
CA GLU A 96 8.60 10.22 2.03
C GLU A 96 8.69 11.19 3.21
N THR A 97 7.61 11.29 3.99
CA THR A 97 7.53 12.15 5.16
C THR A 97 8.55 11.74 6.22
N LEU A 98 8.71 10.44 6.46
CA LEU A 98 9.67 9.92 7.43
C LEU A 98 11.11 10.23 7.00
N LEU A 99 11.44 10.04 5.74
CA LEU A 99 12.77 10.33 5.20
C LEU A 99 13.06 11.83 5.21
N ASN A 100 12.09 12.68 4.83
CA ASN A 100 12.18 14.13 4.92
C ASN A 100 12.46 14.61 6.35
N LYS A 101 11.79 14.01 7.35
CA LYS A 101 12.00 14.33 8.76
C LYS A 101 13.41 13.99 9.26
N ASN A 102 14.10 13.06 8.60
CA ASN A 102 15.48 12.69 8.91
C ASN A 102 16.50 13.46 8.07
N GLY A 103 16.10 14.54 7.37
CA GLY A 103 16.99 15.38 6.57
C GLY A 103 17.38 14.80 5.21
N LEU A 104 16.72 13.71 4.78
CA LEU A 104 16.92 13.11 3.47
C LEU A 104 15.90 13.65 2.47
N SER A 105 16.25 13.64 1.18
CA SER A 105 15.28 13.95 0.12
C SER A 105 14.35 12.76 -0.12
N GLY A 106 13.26 12.67 0.65
CA GLY A 106 12.38 11.50 0.72
C GLY A 106 11.79 11.10 -0.63
N PHE A 107 11.49 12.07 -1.50
CA PHE A 107 11.04 11.81 -2.86
C PHE A 107 12.09 11.04 -3.68
N HIS A 108 13.34 11.52 -3.65
CA HIS A 108 14.45 10.88 -4.36
C HIS A 108 14.82 9.54 -3.73
N CYS A 109 14.74 9.39 -2.40
CA CYS A 109 15.01 8.12 -1.73
C CYS A 109 14.00 7.02 -2.09
N ILE A 110 12.72 7.36 -2.21
CA ILE A 110 11.70 6.40 -2.69
C ILE A 110 11.98 6.02 -4.15
N ARG A 111 12.31 7.00 -5.00
CA ARG A 111 12.67 6.74 -6.40
C ARG A 111 13.92 5.85 -6.51
N ARG A 112 14.95 6.13 -5.72
CA ARG A 112 16.16 5.30 -5.60
C ARG A 112 15.79 3.85 -5.28
N THR A 113 14.94 3.65 -4.27
CA THR A 113 14.46 2.30 -3.90
C THR A 113 13.73 1.62 -5.06
N ILE A 114 12.89 2.34 -5.81
CA ILE A 114 12.19 1.78 -6.96
C ILE A 114 13.17 1.34 -8.05
N CYS A 115 14.18 2.17 -8.37
CA CYS A 115 15.21 1.85 -9.35
C CYS A 115 16.03 0.62 -8.91
N GLU A 116 16.48 0.60 -7.66
CA GLU A 116 17.23 -0.54 -7.09
C GLU A 116 16.40 -1.84 -7.09
N MET A 117 15.09 -1.77 -6.82
CA MET A 117 14.21 -2.95 -6.91
C MET A 117 13.99 -3.44 -8.35
N GLN A 118 14.07 -2.54 -9.35
CA GLN A 118 13.92 -2.89 -10.76
C GLN A 118 15.17 -3.58 -11.31
N GLU A 119 16.34 -3.26 -10.78
CA GLU A 119 17.61 -3.91 -11.14
C GLU A 119 17.75 -5.33 -10.55
N ILE A 120 17.05 -5.64 -9.46
CA ILE A 120 17.08 -6.97 -8.85
C ILE A 120 16.15 -7.93 -9.61
N GLU A 121 16.75 -8.80 -10.43
CA GLU A 121 16.01 -9.84 -11.17
C GLU A 121 15.31 -10.85 -10.24
N GLN A 122 15.98 -11.29 -9.17
CA GLN A 122 15.44 -12.26 -8.22
C GLN A 122 15.75 -11.88 -6.76
N PRO A 123 14.75 -11.46 -5.96
CA PRO A 123 14.97 -11.17 -4.55
C PRO A 123 15.13 -12.46 -3.75
N ILE A 124 16.35 -12.73 -3.27
CA ILE A 124 16.69 -13.91 -2.46
C ILE A 124 16.13 -13.77 -1.04
N ARG A 125 16.27 -12.57 -0.46
CA ARG A 125 15.95 -12.31 0.95
C ARG A 125 14.51 -11.87 1.17
N ILE A 126 13.97 -12.09 2.37
CA ILE A 126 12.56 -11.80 2.70
C ILE A 126 12.31 -10.30 2.60
N TYR A 127 13.22 -9.50 3.13
CA TYR A 127 13.11 -8.04 3.08
C TYR A 127 13.06 -7.49 1.65
N HIS A 128 13.88 -8.04 0.74
CA HIS A 128 13.85 -7.64 -0.67
C HIS A 128 12.50 -7.97 -1.32
N LYS A 129 11.93 -9.16 -1.02
CA LYS A 129 10.59 -9.54 -1.51
C LYS A 129 9.51 -8.60 -0.98
N ILE A 130 9.59 -8.18 0.28
CA ILE A 130 8.67 -7.21 0.88
C ILE A 130 8.80 -5.87 0.18
N LEU A 131 10.01 -5.35 -0.01
CA LEU A 131 10.25 -4.10 -0.72
C LEU A 131 9.72 -4.14 -2.15
N GLN A 132 9.99 -5.21 -2.89
CA GLN A 132 9.45 -5.39 -4.24
C GLN A 132 7.91 -5.43 -4.22
N MET A 133 7.32 -6.11 -3.24
CA MET A 133 5.87 -6.17 -3.06
C MET A 133 5.25 -4.83 -2.66
N ILE A 134 5.96 -3.96 -1.93
CA ILE A 134 5.51 -2.61 -1.54
C ILE A 134 5.76 -1.59 -2.65
N PHE A 135 6.85 -1.70 -3.41
CA PHE A 135 7.27 -0.69 -4.38
C PHE A 135 6.99 -1.03 -5.86
N ARG A 136 6.48 -2.22 -6.20
CA ARG A 136 5.95 -2.53 -7.55
C ARG A 136 4.89 -1.53 -8.09
N LYS A 137 4.98 -1.22 -9.38
CA LYS A 137 3.98 -0.42 -10.12
C LYS A 137 2.67 -1.22 -10.24
N GLN A 138 1.58 -0.69 -9.68
CA GLN A 138 0.27 -1.36 -9.73
C GLN A 138 -0.93 -0.41 -9.87
N SER A 139 -0.80 0.86 -9.49
CA SER A 139 -1.91 1.82 -9.52
C SER A 139 -1.50 3.20 -10.01
N SER A 140 -2.42 3.89 -10.68
CA SER A 140 -2.26 5.27 -11.17
C SER A 140 -1.89 6.26 -10.05
N GLY A 141 -2.40 6.02 -8.83
CA GLY A 141 -2.08 6.85 -7.66
C GLY A 141 -0.63 6.80 -7.18
N THR A 142 0.25 6.01 -7.82
CA THR A 142 1.69 5.94 -7.52
C THR A 142 2.58 6.42 -8.67
N GLU A 143 1.99 6.93 -9.76
CA GLU A 143 2.72 7.38 -10.95
C GLU A 143 3.77 8.45 -10.66
N ARG A 144 3.54 9.32 -9.67
CA ARG A 144 4.50 10.35 -9.22
C ARG A 144 5.90 9.79 -8.96
N TRP A 145 6.00 8.58 -8.38
CA TRP A 145 7.28 7.93 -8.08
C TRP A 145 7.70 6.88 -9.13
N HIS A 146 6.76 6.41 -9.96
CA HIS A 146 6.99 5.37 -10.97
C HIS A 146 7.27 5.90 -12.37
N ASN A 147 6.99 7.18 -12.63
CA ASN A 147 7.37 7.86 -13.86
C ASN A 147 8.85 8.26 -13.75
N VAL A 148 9.74 7.29 -13.92
CA VAL A 148 11.19 7.43 -13.77
C VAL A 148 11.86 7.00 -15.07
N THR A 149 12.73 7.85 -15.60
CA THR A 149 13.65 7.52 -16.70
C THR A 149 14.99 7.03 -16.15
N THR A 150 15.81 6.38 -16.98
CA THR A 150 17.15 5.91 -16.54
C THR A 150 18.01 7.03 -15.98
N ASN A 151 17.94 8.23 -16.54
CA ASN A 151 18.69 9.40 -16.06
C ASN A 151 18.18 9.90 -14.69
N GLU A 152 16.86 9.87 -14.46
CA GLU A 152 16.27 10.23 -13.17
C GLU A 152 16.61 9.22 -12.06
N CYS A 153 16.85 7.94 -12.41
CA CYS A 153 17.37 6.97 -11.45
C CYS A 153 18.78 7.34 -10.97
N VAL A 154 19.66 7.76 -11.88
CA VAL A 154 21.02 8.22 -11.53
C VAL A 154 20.96 9.44 -10.61
N GLU A 155 20.08 10.39 -10.92
CA GLU A 155 19.86 11.58 -10.09
C GLU A 155 19.27 11.23 -8.71
N ALA A 156 18.36 10.25 -8.63
CA ALA A 156 17.81 9.78 -7.38
C ALA A 156 18.87 9.10 -6.49
N VAL A 157 19.78 8.33 -7.10
CA VAL A 157 20.92 7.70 -6.42
C VAL A 157 21.90 8.74 -5.90
N SER A 158 22.20 9.79 -6.68
CA SER A 158 23.10 10.86 -6.24
C SER A 158 22.48 11.76 -5.16
N SER A 159 21.16 11.96 -5.21
CA SER A 159 20.46 12.88 -4.30
C SER A 159 20.13 12.25 -2.94
N CYS A 160 19.87 10.94 -2.90
CA CYS A 160 19.61 10.24 -1.66
C CYS A 160 20.78 9.31 -1.32
N PRO A 161 21.56 9.55 -0.25
CA PRO A 161 22.69 8.69 0.13
C PRO A 161 22.27 7.34 0.72
N PHE A 162 21.01 7.21 1.14
CA PHE A 162 20.47 6.05 1.83
C PHE A 162 19.75 5.08 0.89
N SER A 163 20.13 3.80 0.90
CA SER A 163 19.36 2.72 0.26
C SER A 163 18.55 1.96 1.29
N LEU A 164 17.28 1.65 0.95
CA LEU A 164 16.48 0.78 1.80
C LEU A 164 17.02 -0.67 1.81
N LEU A 165 17.70 -1.11 0.75
CA LEU A 165 18.28 -2.47 0.67
C LEU A 165 19.32 -2.74 1.75
N ASP A 166 20.05 -1.71 2.19
CA ASP A 166 21.09 -1.81 3.21
C ASP A 166 20.55 -2.18 4.60
N ILE A 167 19.22 -2.16 4.78
CA ILE A 167 18.54 -2.63 6.00
C ILE A 167 18.41 -4.16 6.04
N SER A 168 18.50 -4.83 4.90
CA SER A 168 18.33 -6.29 4.81
C SER A 168 19.15 -7.08 5.84
N PRO A 169 20.45 -6.80 6.09
CA PRO A 169 21.25 -7.54 7.08
C PRO A 169 20.70 -7.49 8.51
N TYR A 170 19.91 -6.47 8.85
CA TYR A 170 19.33 -6.29 10.19
C TYR A 170 17.91 -6.86 10.33
N THR A 171 17.30 -7.27 9.21
CA THR A 171 15.89 -7.68 9.15
C THR A 171 15.70 -9.12 8.69
N ASP A 172 16.60 -9.61 7.85
CA ASP A 172 16.60 -11.00 7.43
C ASP A 172 17.40 -11.84 8.44
N ILE A 173 16.74 -12.85 9.03
CA ILE A 173 17.39 -13.85 9.87
C ILE A 173 18.25 -14.72 8.94
N SER A 174 19.56 -14.69 9.12
CA SER A 174 20.54 -15.54 8.43
C SER A 174 20.38 -17.00 8.79
#